data_AF-A0AA50QFP0-F1
#
_entry.id   AF-A0AA50QFP0-F1
#
_cell.length_a   1.000
_cell.length_b   1.000
_cell.length_c   1.000
_cell.angle_alpha   90.00
_cell.angle_beta   90.00
_cell.angle_gamma   90.00
#
_symmetry.space_group_name_H-M   'P 1'
#
loop_
_entity.id
_entity.type
_entity.pdbx_description
1 polymer ?
#
loop_
_entity_poly.entity_id
_entity_poly.type
_entity_poly.pdbx_seq_one_letter_code
_entity_poly.pdbx_strand_id
1 'polypeptide(L)' 'MKINKNQQSKIKLLIKNGKKSGYIIYNEIYKLLPLELKCSEKIKYIIKMINNMDIKVLKNKKKKPKKKK' A
#
# COMPACT_ATOMS: atom_id res chain seq x y z
N MET A 1 1.19 8.06 17.31
CA MET A 1 0.51 8.71 16.16
C MET A 1 -0.97 8.34 16.16
N LYS A 2 -1.88 9.31 16.21
CA LYS A 2 -3.32 9.03 16.04
C LYS A 2 -3.66 9.06 14.55
N ILE A 3 -4.18 7.94 14.02
CA ILE A 3 -4.71 7.86 12.66
C ILE A 3 -6.19 8.22 12.75
N ASN A 4 -6.60 9.33 12.14
CA ASN A 4 -7.98 9.82 12.19
C ASN A 4 -8.94 8.86 11.47
N LYS A 5 -10.24 8.87 11.81
CA LYS A 5 -11.26 8.01 11.18
C LYS A 5 -11.23 8.06 9.64
N ASN A 6 -11.08 9.24 9.06
CA ASN A 6 -10.97 9.41 7.60
C ASN A 6 -9.75 8.68 7.01
N GLN A 7 -8.64 8.69 7.72
CA GLN A 7 -7.40 8.04 7.31
C GLN A 7 -7.53 6.51 7.37
N GLN A 8 -8.21 5.98 8.39
CA GLN A 8 -8.51 4.54 8.51
C GLN A 8 -9.38 4.04 7.35
N SER A 9 -10.42 4.80 6.96
CA SER A 9 -11.28 4.44 5.83
C SER A 9 -10.50 4.33 4.52
N LYS A 10 -9.55 5.25 4.27
CA LYS A 10 -8.68 5.21 3.08
C LYS A 10 -7.71 4.03 3.10
N ILE A 11 -7.12 3.71 4.27
CA ILE A 11 -6.26 2.53 4.44
C ILE A 11 -7.06 1.24 4.21
N LYS A 12 -8.28 1.17 4.73
CA LYS A 12 -9.18 0.01 4.55
C LYS A 12 -9.52 -0.21 3.08
N LEU A 13 -9.71 0.87 2.31
CA LEU A 13 -9.92 0.81 0.86
C LEU A 13 -8.68 0.27 0.13
N LEU A 14 -7.50 0.74 0.51
CA LEU A 14 -6.22 0.22 0.00
C LEU A 14 -6.10 -1.29 0.21
N ILE A 15 -6.32 -1.76 1.44
CA ILE A 15 -6.30 -3.17 1.79
C ILE A 15 -7.32 -3.96 0.96
N LYS A 16 -8.56 -3.46 0.82
CA LYS A 16 -9.60 -4.13 0.02
C LYS A 16 -9.16 -4.32 -1.44
N ASN A 17 -8.59 -3.29 -2.06
CA ASN A 17 -8.09 -3.35 -3.43
C ASN A 17 -6.90 -4.31 -3.55
N GLY A 18 -6.00 -4.27 -2.56
CA GLY A 18 -4.86 -5.16 -2.47
C GLY A 18 -5.21 -6.62 -2.29
N LYS A 19 -6.16 -6.93 -1.40
CA LYS A 19 -6.70 -8.28 -1.21
C LYS A 19 -7.37 -8.80 -2.48
N LYS A 20 -8.14 -7.95 -3.16
CA LYS A 20 -8.80 -8.31 -4.43
C LYS A 20 -7.79 -8.64 -5.54
N SER A 21 -6.68 -7.90 -5.61
CA SER A 21 -5.67 -8.08 -6.67
C SER A 21 -4.53 -9.03 -6.27
N GLY A 22 -4.39 -9.36 -4.98
CA GLY A 22 -3.24 -10.04 -4.38
C GLY A 22 -1.97 -9.18 -4.26
N TYR A 23 -2.02 -7.92 -4.71
CA TYR A 23 -0.91 -6.98 -4.64
C TYR A 23 -1.39 -5.52 -4.69
N ILE A 24 -0.58 -4.60 -4.19
CA ILE A 24 -0.79 -3.15 -4.28
C ILE A 24 0.43 -2.52 -4.95
N ILE A 25 0.22 -1.52 -5.80
CA ILE A 25 1.32 -0.76 -6.39
C ILE A 25 1.63 0.44 -5.51
N TYR A 26 2.90 0.77 -5.35
CA TYR A 26 3.35 1.91 -4.55
C TYR A 26 2.67 3.23 -4.97
N ASN A 27 2.44 3.44 -6.28
CA ASN A 27 1.64 4.56 -6.77
C ASN A 27 0.18 4.55 -6.30
N GLU A 28 -0.47 3.40 -6.20
CA GLU A 28 -1.86 3.30 -5.69
C GLU A 28 -1.93 3.70 -4.22
N ILE A 29 -0.88 3.38 -3.45
CA ILE A 29 -0.73 3.83 -2.05
C ILE A 29 -0.76 5.37 -2.00
N TYR A 30 0.07 6.05 -2.79
CA TYR A 30 0.05 7.52 -2.85
C TYR A 30 -1.23 8.12 -3.41
N LYS A 31 -1.90 7.42 -4.34
CA LYS A 31 -3.09 7.94 -5.00
C LYS A 31 -4.31 7.91 -4.08
N LEU A 32 -4.41 6.88 -3.25
CA LEU A 32 -5.52 6.67 -2.32
C LEU A 32 -5.29 7.32 -0.95
N LEU A 33 -4.03 7.54 -0.54
CA LEU A 33 -3.71 8.18 0.74
C LEU A 33 -3.84 9.71 0.70
N PRO A 34 -4.43 10.32 1.74
CA PRO A 34 -4.42 11.77 1.92
C PRO A 34 -3.00 12.31 2.13
N LEU A 35 -2.77 13.57 1.76
CA LEU A 35 -1.48 14.27 1.82
C LEU A 35 -0.77 14.12 3.18
N GLU A 36 -1.50 14.19 4.28
CA GLU A 36 -0.98 14.07 5.65
C GLU A 36 -0.34 12.70 5.94
N LEU A 37 -0.72 11.66 5.19
CA LEU A 37 -0.19 10.30 5.31
C LEU A 37 0.90 10.00 4.27
N LYS A 38 1.19 10.93 3.35
CA LYS A 38 2.23 10.75 2.32
C LYS A 38 3.67 10.92 2.85
N CYS A 39 3.82 11.10 4.15
CA CYS A 39 5.11 11.17 4.81
C CYS A 39 5.81 9.79 4.73
N SER A 40 7.11 9.78 4.43
CA SER A 40 7.90 8.56 4.22
C SER A 40 7.73 7.53 5.36
N GLU A 41 7.76 7.99 6.60
CA GLU A 41 7.55 7.20 7.82
C GLU A 41 6.19 6.49 7.84
N LYS A 42 5.11 7.24 7.55
CA LYS A 42 3.74 6.74 7.57
C LYS A 42 3.49 5.73 6.46
N ILE A 43 4.06 5.98 5.29
CA ILE A 43 3.99 5.05 4.16
C ILE A 43 4.67 3.73 4.51
N LYS A 44 5.87 3.75 5.11
CA LYS A 44 6.54 2.53 5.57
C LYS A 44 5.67 1.75 6.56
N TYR A 45 5.02 2.44 7.50
CA TYR A 45 4.11 1.82 8.46
C TYR A 45 2.92 1.15 7.78
N ILE A 46 2.27 1.84 6.84
CA ILE A 46 1.13 1.32 6.07
C ILE A 46 1.55 0.12 5.22
N ILE A 47 2.71 0.17 4.57
CA ILE A 47 3.25 -0.95 3.78
C ILE A 47 3.52 -2.15 4.67
N LYS A 48 4.06 -1.95 5.87
CA LYS A 48 4.26 -3.02 6.84
C LYS A 48 2.93 -3.64 7.27
N MET A 49 1.90 -2.82 7.54
CA MET A 49 0.55 -3.31 7.83
C MET A 49 -0.03 -4.13 6.68
N ILE A 50 0.12 -3.66 5.44
CA ILE A 50 -0.38 -4.34 4.24
C ILE A 50 0.36 -5.66 3.99
N ASN A 51 1.68 -5.68 4.14
CA ASN A 51 2.50 -6.88 4.00
C ASN A 51 2.13 -7.93 5.06
N ASN A 52 1.81 -7.50 6.29
CA ASN A 52 1.32 -8.39 7.35
C ASN A 52 -0.07 -9.00 7.05
N MET A 53 -0.78 -8.49 6.05
CA MET A 53 -2.09 -9.02 5.60
C MET A 53 -1.97 -9.89 4.33
N ASP A 54 -0.76 -10.41 4.04
CA ASP A 54 -0.45 -11.23 2.85
C ASP A 54 -0.61 -10.51 1.51
N ILE A 55 -0.58 -9.19 1.50
CA ILE A 55 -0.67 -8.39 0.27
C ILE A 55 0.72 -7.90 -0.12
N LYS A 56 1.19 -8.24 -1.32
CA LYS A 56 2.51 -7.79 -1.80
C LYS A 56 2.47 -6.35 -2.30
N VAL A 57 3.40 -5.52 -1.85
CA VAL A 57 3.59 -4.18 -2.40
C VAL A 57 4.63 -4.19 -3.54
N LEU A 58 4.20 -3.80 -4.73
CA LEU A 58 5.05 -3.67 -5.93
C LEU A 58 5.40 -2.21 -6.17
N LYS A 59 6.68 -1.91 -6.44
CA LYS A 59 7.11 -0.54 -6.78
C LYS A 59 6.46 -0.02 -8.08
N ASN A 60 6.31 -0.90 -9.07
CA ASN A 60 5.71 -0.60 -10.37
C ASN A 60 4.92 -1.83 -10.83
N LYS A 61 3.96 -1.68 -11.77
CA LYS A 61 3.31 -2.80 -12.50
C LYS A 61 4.29 -3.64 -13.36
N LYS A 62 5.59 -3.61 -13.06
CA LYS A 62 6.59 -4.37 -13.80
C LYS A 62 6.33 -5.85 -13.58
N LYS A 63 5.95 -6.50 -14.68
CA LYS A 63 5.91 -7.95 -14.90
C LYS A 63 7.08 -8.61 -14.16
N LYS A 64 6.80 -9.78 -13.55
CA LYS A 64 7.74 -10.71 -12.91
C LYS A 64 9.20 -10.45 -13.32
N PRO A 65 10.17 -10.37 -12.39
CA PRO A 65 11.57 -10.34 -12.80
C PRO A 65 11.80 -11.58 -13.68
N LYS A 66 12.19 -11.35 -14.94
CA LYS A 66 12.81 -12.41 -15.73
C LYS A 66 13.93 -12.93 -14.84
N LYS A 67 13.84 -14.19 -14.42
CA LYS A 67 14.96 -14.91 -13.80
C LYS A 67 16.18 -14.58 -14.65
N LYS A 68 17.12 -13.81 -14.13
CA LYS A 68 18.44 -13.74 -14.75
C LYS A 68 19.00 -15.16 -14.56
N LYS A 69 19.13 -15.86 -15.68
CA LYS A 69 19.85 -17.12 -15.81
C LYS A 69 21.27 -16.91 -15.29
#